data_AF-A0A952V5L0-F1
#
_entry.id   AF-A0A952V5L0-F1
#
_cell.length_a   1.000
_cell.length_b   1.000
_cell.length_c   1.000
_cell.angle_alpha   90.00
_cell.angle_beta   90.00
_cell.angle_gamma   90.00
#
_symmetry.space_group_name_H-M   'P 1'
#
loop_
_entity.id
_entity.type
_entity.pdbx_description
1 polymer ?
#
loop_
_entity_poly.entity_id
_entity_poly.type
_entity_poly.pdbx_seq_one_letter_code
_entity_poly.pdbx_strand_id
1 'polypeptide(L)'
;MEADQITACEECGVVLPPFVDGSTSCPTCGLEHLASTGEFAALTERTLPVDRPSHAGEDAARIAMTEKAIVELLRRQLGVLGTVFVAPDVPARKEAAARRAHVVHLPSPEKLLALYDATMLGSGEEGFIVTTRRLCWKNVGAPACSIQWRDIDPDRLFIDGRRLFVDDEAITIDDEDVLDASMDAFHVLALSARPQASGHMPVASVVPAESSPTTSAWFARAAAPAGTPPPPHSTSYLGYASRVETKTPACKCWHCHTPLHETTPQCGYCGAIPKKKTGWLKATG
;
A
#
# COMPACT_ATOMS: atom_id res chain seq x y z
N MET A 1 11.42 39.16 -46.31
CA MET A 1 10.21 39.55 -45.56
C MET A 1 9.72 38.31 -44.87
N GLU A 2 10.19 38.05 -43.66
CA GLU A 2 9.63 37.03 -42.79
C GLU A 2 8.24 37.51 -42.36
N ALA A 3 7.24 36.63 -42.48
CA ALA A 3 5.90 36.90 -42.02
C ALA A 3 5.91 36.78 -40.48
N ASP A 4 5.60 37.87 -39.78
CA ASP A 4 5.34 37.84 -38.34
C ASP A 4 4.23 36.81 -38.06
N GLN A 5 4.58 35.70 -37.42
CA GLN A 5 3.60 34.73 -36.95
C GLN A 5 2.85 35.34 -35.77
N ILE A 6 1.58 35.69 -36.02
CA ILE A 6 0.65 36.12 -34.98
C ILE A 6 0.18 34.88 -34.23
N THR A 7 0.61 34.74 -32.97
CA THR A 7 0.19 33.64 -32.09
C THR A 7 -1.05 34.07 -31.29
N ALA A 8 -2.10 33.26 -31.30
CA ALA A 8 -3.28 33.45 -30.45
C ALA A 8 -3.26 32.45 -29.29
N CYS A 9 -3.78 32.85 -28.14
CA CYS A 9 -4.00 31.96 -27.00
C CYS A 9 -5.02 30.88 -27.39
N GLU A 10 -4.67 29.60 -27.23
CA GLU A 10 -5.53 28.48 -27.61
C GLU A 10 -6.81 28.40 -26.78
N GLU A 11 -6.79 28.95 -25.56
CA GLU A 11 -7.91 28.83 -24.63
C GLU A 11 -8.95 29.95 -24.75
N CYS A 12 -8.52 31.19 -25.04
CA CYS A 12 -9.42 32.34 -25.14
C CYS A 12 -9.39 33.06 -26.50
N GLY A 13 -8.51 32.67 -27.42
CA GLY A 13 -8.41 33.23 -28.77
C GLY A 13 -7.78 34.63 -28.85
N VAL A 14 -7.33 35.20 -27.72
CA VAL A 14 -6.70 36.53 -27.71
C VAL A 14 -5.32 36.46 -28.35
N VAL A 15 -5.03 37.41 -29.24
CA VAL A 15 -3.73 37.58 -29.88
C VAL A 15 -2.69 37.94 -28.82
N LEU A 16 -1.60 37.18 -28.76
CA LEU A 16 -0.52 37.36 -27.81
C LEU A 16 0.54 38.31 -28.40
N PRO A 17 1.16 39.16 -27.57
CA PRO A 17 2.33 39.93 -27.98
C PRO A 17 3.51 38.99 -28.29
N PRO A 18 4.47 39.41 -29.15
CA PRO A 18 5.64 38.61 -29.47
C PRO A 18 6.45 38.29 -28.20
N PHE A 19 7.00 37.07 -28.14
CA PHE A 19 7.80 36.58 -27.02
C PHE A 19 9.10 37.38 -26.89
N VAL A 20 9.27 38.10 -25.78
CA VAL A 20 10.53 38.84 -25.51
C VAL A 20 11.54 37.97 -24.76
N ASP A 21 11.08 37.05 -23.90
CA ASP A 21 11.95 36.24 -23.01
C ASP A 21 11.57 34.74 -22.98
N GLY A 22 11.06 34.20 -24.08
CA GLY A 22 10.73 32.76 -24.20
C GLY A 22 9.47 32.30 -23.46
N SER A 23 8.80 33.20 -22.73
CA SER A 23 7.45 32.99 -22.19
C SER A 23 6.59 34.25 -22.32
N THR A 24 5.27 34.09 -22.43
CA THR A 24 4.29 35.18 -22.37
C THR A 24 3.02 34.69 -21.69
N SER A 25 2.48 35.45 -20.75
CA SER A 25 1.22 35.12 -20.09
C SER A 25 0.05 35.75 -20.85
N CYS A 26 -1.02 34.98 -21.06
CA CYS A 26 -2.23 35.51 -21.66
C CYS A 26 -2.88 36.53 -20.70
N PRO A 27 -3.11 37.78 -21.12
CA PRO A 27 -3.69 38.80 -20.25
C PRO A 27 -5.15 38.52 -19.87
N THR A 28 -5.81 37.57 -20.55
CA THR A 28 -7.23 37.27 -20.32
C THR A 28 -7.44 36.07 -19.40
N CYS A 29 -6.77 34.94 -19.65
CA CYS A 29 -6.93 33.73 -18.85
C CYS A 29 -5.77 33.46 -17.86
N GLY A 30 -4.65 34.18 -17.97
CA GLY A 30 -3.47 33.98 -17.13
C GLY A 30 -2.63 32.75 -17.49
N LEU A 31 -2.97 32.03 -18.57
CA LEU A 31 -2.19 30.88 -19.03
C LEU A 31 -0.82 31.34 -19.54
N GLU A 32 0.26 30.72 -19.06
CA GLU A 32 1.61 30.95 -19.54
C GLU A 32 1.86 30.13 -20.81
N HIS A 33 2.23 30.83 -21.89
CA HIS A 33 2.67 30.23 -23.13
C HIS A 33 4.20 30.26 -23.16
N LEU A 34 4.82 29.14 -23.53
CA LEU A 34 6.26 29.05 -23.74
C LEU A 34 6.55 29.08 -25.24
N ALA A 35 7.54 29.86 -25.65
CA ALA A 35 8.01 29.84 -27.03
C ALA A 35 8.57 28.44 -27.30
N SER A 36 7.87 27.68 -28.15
CA SER A 36 8.30 26.34 -28.56
C SER A 36 9.58 26.48 -29.40
N THR A 37 10.74 26.55 -28.74
CA THR A 37 12.03 26.33 -29.38
C THR A 37 11.99 24.89 -29.88
N GLY A 38 11.79 24.74 -31.20
CA GLY A 38 11.60 23.45 -31.84
C GLY A 38 12.85 22.57 -31.74
N GLU A 39 12.98 21.85 -30.63
CA GLU A 39 13.87 20.67 -30.52
C GLU A 39 13.51 19.73 -29.37
N PHE A 40 12.23 19.63 -28.98
CA PHE A 40 11.74 18.45 -28.26
C PHE A 40 10.57 17.83 -29.02
N ALA A 41 10.85 16.66 -29.57
CA ALA A 41 9.88 15.81 -30.24
C ALA A 41 8.68 15.52 -29.33
N ALA A 42 7.51 15.93 -29.80
CA ALA A 42 6.21 15.27 -29.69
C ALA A 42 6.05 14.25 -28.53
N LEU A 43 5.67 14.75 -27.35
CA LEU A 43 4.81 14.01 -26.43
C LEU A 43 3.55 14.83 -26.21
N THR A 44 2.74 14.87 -27.27
CA THR A 44 1.34 15.31 -27.22
C THR A 44 0.62 14.51 -26.15
N GLU A 45 0.12 15.20 -25.13
CA GLU A 45 -0.82 14.72 -24.13
C GLU A 45 -2.09 14.21 -24.85
N ARG A 46 -2.08 12.93 -25.20
CA ARG A 46 -3.32 12.18 -25.36
C ARG A 46 -3.88 12.00 -23.97
N THR A 47 -5.09 12.52 -23.77
CA THR A 47 -6.03 12.09 -22.74
C THR A 47 -6.15 10.57 -22.81
N LEU A 48 -5.26 9.85 -22.14
CA LEU A 48 -5.36 8.41 -22.01
C LEU A 48 -6.58 8.17 -21.11
N PRO A 49 -7.54 7.32 -21.52
CA PRO A 49 -8.49 6.79 -20.57
C PRO A 49 -7.66 6.27 -19.39
N VAL A 50 -8.04 6.63 -18.18
CA VAL A 50 -7.53 5.99 -16.97
C VAL A 50 -8.09 4.56 -16.99
N ASP A 51 -7.54 3.74 -17.89
CA ASP A 51 -7.65 2.30 -17.86
C ASP A 51 -7.00 1.91 -16.55
N ARG A 52 -7.85 1.73 -15.54
CA ARG A 52 -7.50 1.13 -14.27
C ARG A 52 -6.67 -0.11 -14.63
N PRO A 53 -5.37 -0.17 -14.25
CA PRO A 53 -4.51 -1.26 -14.66
C PRO A 53 -5.22 -2.56 -14.35
N SER A 54 -5.42 -3.36 -15.40
CA SER A 54 -6.13 -4.63 -15.29
C SER A 54 -5.46 -5.47 -14.21
N HIS A 55 -6.19 -5.80 -13.14
CA HIS A 55 -5.75 -6.67 -12.04
C HIS A 55 -5.28 -8.07 -12.51
N ALA A 56 -5.37 -8.36 -13.81
CA ALA A 56 -4.87 -9.60 -14.42
C ALA A 56 -3.39 -9.87 -14.13
N GLY A 57 -2.57 -8.83 -13.90
CA GLY A 57 -1.16 -9.00 -13.50
C GLY A 57 -0.99 -9.43 -12.03
N GLU A 58 -1.84 -8.94 -11.13
CA GLU A 58 -1.75 -9.23 -9.69
C GLU A 58 -2.17 -10.66 -9.38
N ASP A 59 -3.19 -11.18 -10.07
CA ASP A 59 -3.64 -12.56 -9.87
C ASP A 59 -2.58 -13.59 -10.31
N ALA A 60 -1.70 -13.25 -11.26
CA ALA A 60 -0.59 -14.12 -11.67
C ALA A 60 0.49 -14.27 -10.59
N ALA A 61 0.59 -13.32 -9.65
CA ALA A 61 1.54 -13.38 -8.55
C ALA A 61 1.05 -14.25 -7.37
N ARG A 62 -0.24 -14.59 -7.31
CA ARG A 62 -0.80 -15.39 -6.21
C ARG A 62 -0.27 -16.81 -6.24
N ILE A 63 0.00 -17.34 -5.05
CA ILE A 63 0.36 -18.74 -4.82
C ILE A 63 -0.72 -19.45 -4.00
N ALA A 64 -0.74 -20.79 -4.05
CA ALA A 64 -1.54 -21.54 -3.10
C ALA A 64 -0.98 -21.38 -1.69
N MET A 65 -1.83 -21.05 -0.69
CA MET A 65 -1.42 -20.91 0.72
C MET A 65 -1.21 -22.27 1.41
N THR A 66 -0.38 -23.11 0.81
CA THR A 66 0.03 -24.42 1.34
C THR A 66 1.48 -24.36 1.81
N GLU A 67 1.85 -25.20 2.78
CA GLU A 67 3.22 -25.27 3.29
C GLU A 67 4.27 -25.39 2.17
N LYS A 68 4.05 -26.29 1.21
CA LYS A 68 4.98 -26.55 0.11
C LYS A 68 5.22 -25.30 -0.75
N ALA A 69 4.15 -24.63 -1.18
CA ALA A 69 4.24 -23.47 -2.07
C ALA A 69 4.87 -22.27 -1.36
N ILE A 70 4.56 -22.06 -0.08
CA ILE A 70 5.15 -21.01 0.74
C ILE A 70 6.66 -21.26 0.92
N VAL A 71 7.06 -22.49 1.28
CA VAL A 71 8.49 -22.84 1.41
C VAL A 71 9.24 -22.66 0.08
N GLU A 72 8.61 -23.01 -1.05
CA GLU A 72 9.21 -22.81 -2.38
C GLU A 72 9.42 -21.32 -2.70
N LEU A 73 8.42 -20.47 -2.41
CA LEU A 73 8.56 -19.00 -2.53
C LEU A 73 9.70 -18.48 -1.64
N LEU A 74 9.71 -18.86 -0.36
CA LEU A 74 10.70 -18.41 0.61
C LEU A 74 12.11 -18.87 0.26
N ARG A 75 12.29 -20.10 -0.23
CA ARG A 75 13.61 -20.55 -0.72
C ARG A 75 14.10 -19.76 -1.90
N ARG A 76 13.20 -19.45 -2.85
CA ARG A 76 13.54 -18.67 -4.05
C ARG A 76 13.96 -17.25 -3.72
N GLN A 77 13.31 -16.59 -2.77
CA GLN A 77 13.58 -15.20 -2.42
C GLN A 77 14.61 -15.03 -1.31
N LEU A 78 14.58 -15.88 -0.28
CA LEU A 78 15.37 -15.72 0.94
C LEU A 78 16.42 -16.81 1.16
N GLY A 79 16.32 -17.95 0.47
CA GLY A 79 17.11 -19.16 0.77
C GLY A 79 18.62 -19.02 0.50
N VAL A 80 19.04 -17.97 -0.20
CA VAL A 80 20.47 -17.68 -0.48
C VAL A 80 21.09 -16.75 0.58
N LEU A 81 20.28 -16.21 1.49
CA LEU A 81 20.70 -15.19 2.46
C LEU A 81 21.09 -15.88 3.78
N GLY A 82 22.35 -15.73 4.19
CA GLY A 82 22.94 -16.52 5.28
C GLY A 82 22.33 -16.32 6.69
N THR A 83 21.49 -15.31 6.85
CA THR A 83 20.79 -14.97 8.11
C THR A 83 19.35 -15.52 8.16
N VAL A 84 18.86 -16.10 7.06
CA VAL A 84 17.52 -16.66 6.94
C VAL A 84 17.59 -18.19 6.82
N PHE A 85 16.80 -18.88 7.66
CA PHE A 85 16.67 -20.33 7.66
C PHE A 85 15.29 -20.70 7.16
N VAL A 86 15.20 -21.61 6.19
CA VAL A 86 13.92 -22.05 5.58
C VAL A 86 13.73 -23.54 5.83
N ALA A 87 12.51 -23.96 6.14
CA ALA A 87 12.19 -25.36 6.46
C ALA A 87 12.59 -26.32 5.31
N PRO A 88 13.13 -27.51 5.61
CA PRO A 88 13.31 -28.11 6.94
C PRO A 88 14.61 -27.70 7.64
N ASP A 89 15.38 -26.77 7.08
CA ASP A 89 16.75 -26.46 7.51
C ASP A 89 16.82 -25.43 8.65
N VAL A 90 15.72 -25.22 9.38
CA VAL A 90 15.67 -24.33 10.55
C VAL A 90 16.39 -25.01 11.73
N PRO A 91 17.46 -24.43 12.28
CA PRO A 91 18.19 -25.05 13.39
C PRO A 91 17.29 -25.20 14.63
N ALA A 92 17.21 -26.43 15.18
CA ALA A 92 16.32 -26.75 16.31
C ALA A 92 16.50 -25.83 17.54
N ARG A 93 17.74 -25.40 17.81
CA ARG A 93 18.03 -24.45 18.91
C ARG A 93 17.39 -23.08 18.66
N LYS A 94 17.46 -22.57 17.42
CA LYS A 94 16.86 -21.27 17.04
C LYS A 94 15.34 -21.37 17.00
N GLU A 95 14.80 -22.46 16.46
CA GLU A 95 13.35 -22.71 16.50
C GLU A 95 12.82 -22.72 17.94
N ALA A 96 13.49 -23.42 18.86
CA ALA A 96 13.07 -23.46 20.26
C ALA A 96 13.15 -22.08 20.93
N ALA A 97 14.16 -21.25 20.59
CA ALA A 97 14.29 -19.90 21.09
C ALA A 97 13.20 -18.97 20.56
N ALA A 98 12.98 -18.97 19.25
CA ALA A 98 11.89 -18.28 18.58
C ALA A 98 10.52 -18.64 19.19
N ARG A 99 10.24 -19.93 19.39
CA ARG A 99 8.98 -20.38 20.03
C ARG A 99 8.80 -19.84 21.44
N ARG A 100 9.87 -19.74 22.25
CA ARG A 100 9.80 -19.11 23.57
C ARG A 100 9.54 -17.61 23.48
N ALA A 101 10.25 -16.91 22.59
CA ALA A 101 10.09 -15.48 22.39
C ALA A 101 8.69 -15.09 21.89
N HIS A 102 8.07 -15.97 21.09
CA HIS A 102 6.75 -15.78 20.48
C HIS A 102 5.64 -16.62 21.11
N VAL A 103 5.82 -17.12 22.34
CA VAL A 103 4.88 -18.08 22.97
C VAL A 103 3.42 -17.63 22.98
N VAL A 104 3.19 -16.32 23.06
CA VAL A 104 1.84 -15.71 23.06
C VAL A 104 1.18 -15.79 21.67
N HIS A 105 1.97 -15.75 20.61
CA HIS A 105 1.50 -15.57 19.24
C HIS A 105 1.71 -16.77 18.32
N LEU A 106 2.62 -17.67 18.68
CA LEU A 106 3.03 -18.83 17.89
C LEU A 106 2.62 -20.13 18.60
N PRO A 107 1.41 -20.64 18.33
CA PRO A 107 0.93 -21.84 19.00
C PRO A 107 1.77 -23.07 18.61
N SER A 108 1.93 -24.03 19.54
CA SER A 108 2.76 -25.23 19.36
C SER A 108 2.53 -26.03 18.07
N PRO A 109 1.30 -26.20 17.53
CA PRO A 109 1.11 -26.96 16.29
C PRO A 109 1.53 -26.21 15.02
N GLU A 110 1.77 -24.90 15.07
CA GLU A 110 2.21 -24.17 13.88
C GLU A 110 3.70 -24.41 13.60
N LYS A 111 3.97 -24.87 12.37
CA LYS A 111 5.32 -25.13 11.87
C LYS A 111 5.96 -23.83 11.38
N LEU A 112 7.22 -23.60 11.76
CA LEU A 112 8.01 -22.50 11.22
C LEU A 112 8.46 -22.88 9.81
N LEU A 113 8.13 -22.03 8.85
CA LEU A 113 8.50 -22.21 7.44
C LEU A 113 9.76 -21.41 7.10
N ALA A 114 9.92 -20.23 7.70
CA ALA A 114 11.20 -19.51 7.71
C ALA A 114 11.42 -18.77 9.03
N LEU A 115 12.70 -18.52 9.32
CA LEU A 115 13.17 -17.75 10.47
C LEU A 115 14.33 -16.86 10.02
N TYR A 116 14.18 -15.55 10.20
CA TYR A 116 15.27 -14.58 10.13
C TYR A 116 15.74 -14.29 11.56
N ASP A 117 17.04 -14.45 11.80
CA ASP A 117 17.64 -14.21 13.12
C ASP A 117 18.38 -12.88 13.14
N ALA A 118 17.78 -11.87 13.77
CA ALA A 118 18.36 -10.53 13.91
C ALA A 118 19.24 -10.39 15.17
N THR A 119 19.38 -11.45 15.97
CA THR A 119 20.08 -11.34 17.26
C THR A 119 21.60 -11.27 17.05
N MET A 120 22.26 -10.32 17.72
CA MET A 120 23.72 -10.14 17.64
C MET A 120 24.54 -11.39 17.94
N LEU A 121 24.01 -12.30 18.77
CA LEU A 121 24.66 -13.56 19.17
C LEU A 121 24.03 -14.81 18.53
N GLY A 122 23.11 -14.65 17.58
CA GLY A 122 22.50 -15.76 16.84
C GLY A 122 21.62 -16.70 17.69
N SER A 123 20.96 -16.16 18.72
CA SER A 123 20.03 -16.90 19.58
C SER A 123 18.70 -17.26 18.90
N GLY A 124 18.24 -16.47 17.92
CA GLY A 124 16.96 -16.66 17.24
C GLY A 124 15.74 -16.10 18.00
N GLU A 125 15.93 -15.26 19.01
CA GLU A 125 14.84 -14.65 19.79
C GLU A 125 14.30 -13.34 19.21
N GLU A 126 14.98 -12.75 18.23
CA GLU A 126 14.63 -11.49 17.54
C GLU A 126 14.69 -11.71 16.03
N GLY A 127 13.98 -10.87 15.29
CA GLY A 127 13.78 -11.00 13.85
C GLY A 127 12.33 -11.38 13.53
N PHE A 128 12.13 -12.21 12.50
CA PHE A 128 10.79 -12.62 12.08
C PHE A 128 10.67 -14.12 11.80
N ILE A 129 9.44 -14.59 11.85
CA ILE A 129 9.04 -15.98 11.63
C ILE A 129 7.89 -15.98 10.62
N VAL A 130 8.02 -16.81 9.60
CA VAL A 130 6.95 -17.09 8.64
C VAL A 130 6.34 -18.45 8.95
N THR A 131 5.02 -18.50 9.03
CA THR A 131 4.23 -19.74 9.10
C THR A 131 3.25 -19.78 7.93
N THR A 132 2.48 -20.87 7.80
CA THR A 132 1.39 -20.94 6.82
C THR A 132 0.30 -19.89 7.04
N ARG A 133 0.11 -19.39 8.27
CA ARG A 133 -1.04 -18.56 8.65
C ARG A 133 -0.70 -17.11 8.96
N ARG A 134 0.49 -16.86 9.49
CA ARG A 134 0.87 -15.58 10.07
C ARG A 134 2.35 -15.26 9.89
N LEU A 135 2.61 -13.97 9.94
CA LEU A 135 3.92 -13.37 10.19
C LEU A 135 4.01 -13.05 11.69
N CYS A 136 5.10 -13.46 12.33
CA CYS A 136 5.44 -13.04 13.69
C CYS A 136 6.79 -12.34 13.67
N TRP A 137 6.97 -11.29 14.48
CA TRP A 137 8.26 -10.59 14.58
C TRP A 137 8.49 -10.02 15.97
N LYS A 138 9.75 -9.80 16.31
CA LYS A 138 10.17 -9.18 17.56
C LYS A 138 11.41 -8.35 17.30
N ASN A 139 11.30 -7.05 17.54
CA ASN A 139 12.42 -6.12 17.50
C ASN A 139 13.18 -6.12 18.83
N VAL A 140 14.42 -5.63 18.80
CA VAL A 140 15.26 -5.49 19.99
C VAL A 140 14.56 -4.67 21.07
N GLY A 141 14.41 -5.24 22.26
CA GLY A 141 13.78 -4.58 23.41
C GLY A 141 12.26 -4.35 23.30
N ALA A 142 11.62 -4.85 22.23
CA ALA A 142 10.18 -4.74 22.02
C ALA A 142 9.45 -6.05 22.39
N PRO A 143 8.14 -6.00 22.68
CA PRO A 143 7.33 -7.22 22.75
C PRO A 143 7.27 -7.90 21.38
N ALA A 144 6.98 -9.21 21.38
CA ALA A 144 6.68 -9.94 20.15
C ALA A 144 5.31 -9.51 19.60
N CYS A 145 5.21 -9.45 18.28
CA CYS A 145 4.01 -9.12 17.54
C CYS A 145 3.66 -10.23 16.54
N SER A 146 2.43 -10.22 16.03
CA SER A 146 1.99 -11.12 14.98
C SER A 146 0.79 -10.60 14.21
N ILE A 147 0.71 -10.93 12.92
CA ILE A 147 -0.43 -10.63 12.06
C ILE A 147 -0.70 -11.82 11.12
N GLN A 148 -1.97 -12.14 10.85
CA GLN A 148 -2.29 -13.19 9.89
C GLN A 148 -2.06 -12.67 8.47
N TRP A 149 -1.64 -13.53 7.55
CA TRP A 149 -1.38 -13.12 6.16
C TRP A 149 -2.59 -12.46 5.49
N ARG A 150 -3.81 -12.95 5.79
CA ARG A 150 -5.05 -12.40 5.24
C ARG A 150 -5.42 -11.01 5.77
N ASP A 151 -4.84 -10.61 6.90
CA ASP A 151 -5.15 -9.36 7.59
C ASP A 151 -4.15 -8.24 7.20
N ILE A 152 -3.02 -8.60 6.57
CA ILE A 152 -2.06 -7.63 6.01
C ILE A 152 -2.66 -7.02 4.73
N ASP A 153 -2.65 -5.70 4.61
CA ASP A 153 -2.95 -5.02 3.36
C ASP A 153 -1.67 -4.91 2.50
N PRO A 154 -1.59 -5.56 1.33
CA PRO A 154 -0.37 -5.57 0.50
C PRO A 154 0.08 -4.17 0.06
N ASP A 155 -0.86 -3.22 -0.06
CA ASP A 155 -0.61 -1.83 -0.44
C ASP A 155 -0.03 -0.99 0.72
N ARG A 156 -0.06 -1.53 1.94
CA ARG A 156 0.52 -0.90 3.15
C ARG A 156 1.85 -1.53 3.55
N LEU A 157 2.39 -2.43 2.73
CA LEU A 157 3.76 -2.90 2.85
C LEU A 157 4.69 -1.91 2.16
N PHE A 158 5.69 -1.40 2.87
CA PHE A 158 6.71 -0.53 2.30
C PHE A 158 7.98 -0.53 3.14
N ILE A 159 9.09 -0.12 2.52
CA ILE A 159 10.39 0.02 3.16
C ILE A 159 10.66 1.50 3.45
N ASP A 160 11.12 1.81 4.66
CA ASP A 160 11.70 3.11 5.02
C ASP A 160 12.98 2.90 5.83
N GLY A 161 14.13 3.13 5.19
CA GLY A 161 15.44 2.80 5.75
C GLY A 161 15.58 1.30 5.98
N ARG A 162 15.90 0.90 7.22
CA ARG A 162 16.07 -0.51 7.63
C ARG A 162 14.81 -1.13 8.23
N ARG A 163 13.65 -0.61 7.84
CA ARG A 163 12.36 -0.98 8.41
C ARG A 163 11.42 -1.41 7.31
N LEU A 164 10.89 -2.62 7.44
CA LEU A 164 9.75 -3.09 6.67
C LEU A 164 8.49 -2.78 7.46
N PHE A 165 7.67 -1.87 6.95
CA PHE A 165 6.38 -1.55 7.53
C PHE A 165 5.35 -2.60 7.12
N VAL A 166 4.63 -3.10 8.12
CA VAL A 166 3.50 -4.03 7.98
C VAL A 166 2.30 -3.37 8.66
N ASP A 167 1.42 -2.81 7.86
CA ASP A 167 0.34 -1.89 8.28
C ASP A 167 0.88 -0.67 9.05
N ASP A 168 0.68 -0.62 10.37
CA ASP A 168 1.07 0.48 11.25
C ASP A 168 2.27 0.11 12.15
N GLU A 169 2.83 -1.10 11.97
CA GLU A 169 3.98 -1.60 12.71
C GLU A 169 5.20 -1.76 11.80
N ALA A 170 6.39 -1.84 12.40
CA ALA A 170 7.65 -1.95 11.66
C ALA A 170 8.49 -3.13 12.16
N ILE A 171 9.09 -3.86 11.22
CA ILE A 171 10.08 -4.89 11.46
C ILE A 171 11.46 -4.31 11.14
N THR A 172 12.38 -4.33 12.10
CA THR A 172 13.76 -3.91 11.84
C THR A 172 14.54 -5.07 11.20
N ILE A 173 15.11 -4.83 10.02
CA ILE A 173 15.92 -5.80 9.28
C ILE A 173 17.22 -5.10 8.91
N ASP A 174 18.35 -5.58 9.45
CA ASP A 174 19.65 -4.93 9.26
C ASP A 174 20.34 -5.26 7.94
N ASP A 175 19.89 -6.35 7.30
CA ASP A 175 20.41 -6.86 6.04
C ASP A 175 19.50 -6.37 4.89
N GLU A 176 20.05 -5.53 4.00
CA GLU A 176 19.30 -4.89 2.91
C GLU A 176 18.76 -5.92 1.91
N ASP A 177 19.51 -6.99 1.62
CA ASP A 177 19.05 -8.05 0.71
C ASP A 177 17.88 -8.83 1.33
N VAL A 178 17.92 -9.08 2.64
CA VAL A 178 16.80 -9.70 3.38
C VAL A 178 15.60 -8.76 3.40
N LEU A 179 15.82 -7.46 3.56
CA LEU A 179 14.76 -6.46 3.63
C LEU A 179 13.96 -6.40 2.31
N ASP A 180 14.65 -6.27 1.18
CA ASP A 180 14.04 -6.23 -0.15
C ASP A 180 13.34 -7.56 -0.48
N ALA A 181 14.02 -8.69 -0.26
CA ALA A 181 13.43 -10.00 -0.51
C ALA A 181 12.22 -10.30 0.39
N SER A 182 12.22 -9.79 1.63
CA SER A 182 11.08 -9.93 2.55
C SER A 182 9.88 -9.11 2.09
N MET A 183 10.10 -7.90 1.57
CA MET A 183 9.04 -7.06 1.02
C MET A 183 8.29 -7.79 -0.11
N ASP A 184 9.02 -8.32 -1.09
CA ASP A 184 8.44 -9.06 -2.21
C ASP A 184 7.71 -10.34 -1.74
N ALA A 185 8.34 -11.10 -0.85
CA ALA A 185 7.76 -12.33 -0.31
C ALA A 185 6.46 -12.05 0.45
N PHE A 186 6.45 -11.04 1.31
CA PHE A 186 5.32 -10.73 2.17
C PHE A 186 4.18 -10.14 1.36
N HIS A 187 4.47 -9.36 0.32
CA HIS A 187 3.46 -8.88 -0.62
C HIS A 187 2.75 -10.06 -1.29
N VAL A 188 3.49 -11.02 -1.85
CA VAL A 188 2.91 -12.22 -2.48
C VAL A 188 2.09 -13.04 -1.48
N LEU A 189 2.59 -13.25 -0.26
CA LEU A 189 1.88 -14.02 0.77
C LEU A 189 0.60 -13.32 1.24
N ALA A 190 0.64 -12.01 1.49
CA ALA A 190 -0.52 -11.22 1.88
C ALA A 190 -1.59 -11.23 0.77
N LEU A 191 -1.18 -11.00 -0.49
CA LEU A 191 -2.08 -11.04 -1.64
C LEU A 191 -2.72 -12.42 -1.81
N SER A 192 -1.93 -13.49 -1.66
CA SER A 192 -2.37 -14.88 -1.79
C SER A 192 -3.34 -15.33 -0.69
N ALA A 193 -3.22 -14.76 0.51
CA ALA A 193 -4.06 -15.11 1.65
C ALA A 193 -5.44 -14.43 1.63
N ARG A 194 -5.61 -13.35 0.86
CA ARG A 194 -6.90 -12.66 0.72
C ARG A 194 -7.88 -13.54 -0.07
N PRO A 195 -9.13 -13.71 0.39
CA PRO A 195 -10.18 -14.34 -0.39
C PRO A 195 -10.24 -13.66 -1.76
N GLN A 196 -10.29 -14.46 -2.83
CA GLN A 196 -10.60 -13.89 -4.13
C GLN A 196 -11.94 -13.18 -3.98
N ALA A 197 -11.95 -11.86 -4.21
CA ALA A 197 -13.20 -11.15 -4.34
C ALA A 197 -13.94 -11.87 -5.46
N SER A 198 -14.99 -12.60 -5.10
CA SER A 198 -15.80 -13.41 -6.01
C SER A 198 -16.60 -12.45 -6.90
N GLY A 199 -15.89 -11.70 -7.74
CA GLY A 199 -16.42 -10.71 -8.68
C GLY A 199 -17.10 -11.35 -9.89
N HIS A 200 -17.00 -12.68 -10.01
CA HIS A 200 -17.89 -13.47 -10.82
C HIS A 200 -18.49 -14.56 -9.94
N MET A 201 -19.60 -14.25 -9.25
CA MET A 201 -20.63 -15.27 -9.20
C MET A 201 -20.97 -15.57 -10.67
N PRO A 202 -20.84 -16.83 -11.15
CA PRO A 202 -21.46 -17.18 -12.41
C PRO A 202 -22.92 -16.78 -12.25
N VAL A 203 -23.41 -15.89 -13.12
CA VAL A 203 -24.83 -15.57 -13.21
C VAL A 203 -25.52 -16.92 -13.33
N ALA A 204 -26.20 -17.33 -12.25
CA ALA A 204 -26.92 -18.58 -12.24
C ALA A 204 -27.86 -18.53 -13.44
N SER A 205 -27.61 -19.40 -14.42
CA SER A 205 -28.59 -19.68 -15.46
C SER A 205 -29.92 -19.92 -14.76
N VAL A 206 -30.87 -19.05 -15.07
CA VAL A 206 -32.26 -19.12 -14.62
C VAL A 206 -32.76 -20.55 -14.86
N VAL A 207 -32.88 -21.33 -13.80
CA VAL A 207 -33.70 -22.55 -13.81
C VAL A 207 -35.10 -22.14 -13.35
N PRO A 208 -36.17 -22.48 -14.09
CA PRO A 208 -37.53 -22.07 -13.72
C PRO A 208 -37.98 -22.74 -12.41
N ALA A 209 -38.79 -22.00 -11.68
CA ALA A 209 -39.35 -22.34 -10.39
C ALA A 209 -40.17 -23.63 -10.38
N GLU A 210 -39.99 -24.43 -9.32
CA GLU A 210 -41.04 -25.30 -8.82
C GLU A 210 -41.25 -25.06 -7.33
N SER A 211 -42.48 -24.68 -7.02
CA SER A 211 -43.01 -24.30 -5.72
C SER A 211 -43.27 -25.50 -4.82
N SER A 212 -42.97 -25.38 -3.53
CA SER A 212 -43.96 -25.62 -2.47
C SER A 212 -43.49 -25.17 -1.08
N PRO A 213 -44.43 -24.83 -0.17
CA PRO A 213 -44.17 -24.10 1.08
C PRO A 213 -44.13 -25.02 2.30
N THR A 214 -43.71 -24.49 3.46
CA THR A 214 -44.46 -24.53 4.74
C THR A 214 -43.59 -24.11 5.95
N THR A 215 -44.00 -22.97 6.52
CA THR A 215 -43.96 -22.48 7.92
C THR A 215 -42.96 -23.02 8.96
N SER A 216 -42.30 -22.11 9.67
CA SER A 216 -42.75 -21.72 11.04
C SER A 216 -41.99 -20.51 11.57
N ALA A 217 -42.75 -19.62 12.21
CA ALA A 217 -42.31 -18.43 12.92
C ALA A 217 -42.04 -18.76 14.40
N TRP A 218 -41.23 -17.92 15.08
CA TRP A 218 -41.07 -17.67 16.54
C TRP A 218 -39.61 -17.15 16.73
N PHE A 219 -39.24 -15.96 17.23
CA PHE A 219 -39.82 -14.95 18.13
C PHE A 219 -39.29 -13.54 17.78
N ALA A 220 -40.01 -12.51 18.25
CA ALA A 220 -39.66 -11.10 18.18
C ALA A 220 -39.40 -10.48 19.58
N ARG A 221 -38.69 -9.33 19.55
CA ARG A 221 -38.44 -8.28 20.59
C ARG A 221 -37.28 -8.55 21.57
N ALA A 222 -36.41 -7.59 21.92
CA ALA A 222 -36.65 -6.16 22.19
C ALA A 222 -35.48 -5.22 21.78
N ALA A 223 -35.74 -3.92 21.83
CA ALA A 223 -34.92 -2.82 21.33
C ALA A 223 -34.21 -1.99 22.43
N ALA A 224 -32.99 -1.54 22.10
CA ALA A 224 -32.28 -0.25 22.37
C ALA A 224 -32.05 0.26 23.83
N PRO A 225 -31.07 1.18 24.12
CA PRO A 225 -30.36 2.07 23.19
C PRO A 225 -28.84 2.37 23.42
N ALA A 226 -28.30 3.12 22.45
CA ALA A 226 -27.29 4.19 22.55
C ALA A 226 -25.81 3.85 22.86
N GLY A 227 -25.05 3.71 21.78
CA GLY A 227 -23.59 3.80 21.77
C GLY A 227 -23.06 3.72 20.35
N THR A 228 -23.38 4.70 19.50
CA THR A 228 -22.81 4.79 18.15
C THR A 228 -21.29 4.97 18.26
N PRO A 229 -20.46 4.06 17.72
CA PRO A 229 -19.04 4.32 17.56
C PRO A 229 -18.84 5.48 16.56
N PRO A 230 -17.79 6.30 16.70
CA PRO A 230 -17.49 7.36 15.75
C PRO A 230 -17.31 6.77 14.34
N PRO A 231 -17.68 7.51 13.28
CA PRO A 231 -17.57 7.00 11.91
C PRO A 231 -16.12 6.65 11.58
N PRO A 232 -15.88 5.56 10.83
CA PRO A 232 -14.54 5.27 10.30
C PRO A 232 -14.09 6.44 9.45
N HIS A 233 -12.92 6.99 9.75
CA HIS A 233 -12.27 8.02 8.93
C HIS A 233 -11.64 7.35 7.71
N SER A 234 -12.47 6.75 6.85
CA SER A 234 -12.08 6.35 5.51
C SER A 234 -12.50 7.46 4.56
N THR A 235 -11.81 8.60 4.60
CA THR A 235 -11.73 9.38 3.36
C THR A 235 -10.75 8.61 2.50
N SER A 236 -11.27 7.72 1.65
CA SER A 236 -10.46 7.00 0.68
C SER A 236 -9.63 8.03 -0.11
N TYR A 237 -8.41 7.65 -0.50
CA TYR A 237 -7.54 8.47 -1.34
C TYR A 237 -8.27 9.08 -2.57
N LEU A 238 -9.29 8.38 -3.09
CA LEU A 238 -10.15 8.86 -4.18
C LEU A 238 -11.04 10.06 -3.79
N GLY A 239 -11.57 10.09 -2.56
CA GLY A 239 -12.30 11.26 -2.03
C GLY A 239 -11.38 12.46 -1.77
N TYR A 240 -10.09 12.21 -1.51
CA TYR A 240 -9.06 13.24 -1.44
C TYR A 240 -8.72 13.78 -2.83
N ALA A 241 -8.38 12.92 -3.79
CA ALA A 241 -7.98 13.30 -5.15
C ALA A 241 -9.04 14.16 -5.88
N SER A 242 -10.32 13.84 -5.73
CA SER A 242 -11.42 14.63 -6.33
C SER A 242 -11.57 16.06 -5.77
N ARG A 243 -10.99 16.37 -4.60
CA ARG A 243 -10.97 17.72 -4.03
C ARG A 243 -9.71 18.52 -4.40
N VAL A 244 -8.64 17.83 -4.81
CA VAL A 244 -7.34 18.44 -5.16
C VAL A 244 -7.45 19.26 -6.45
N GLU A 245 -8.32 18.90 -7.39
CA GLU A 245 -8.42 19.56 -8.70
C GLU A 245 -8.95 21.01 -8.65
N THR A 246 -9.49 21.48 -7.51
CA THR A 246 -10.14 22.81 -7.45
C THR A 246 -9.49 23.82 -6.50
N LYS A 247 -8.46 23.43 -5.75
CA LYS A 247 -7.81 24.32 -4.76
C LYS A 247 -6.30 24.14 -4.76
N THR A 248 -5.58 25.25 -4.78
CA THR A 248 -4.13 25.27 -4.56
C THR A 248 -3.80 24.70 -3.17
N PRO A 249 -2.83 23.79 -3.04
CA PRO A 249 -2.45 23.21 -1.77
C PRO A 249 -1.81 24.27 -0.87
N ALA A 250 -2.36 24.45 0.34
CA ALA A 250 -1.89 25.44 1.30
C ALA A 250 -0.61 25.00 2.04
N CYS A 251 -0.33 23.68 2.06
CA CYS A 251 0.79 23.10 2.80
C CYS A 251 1.31 21.83 2.13
N LYS A 252 2.39 21.26 2.67
CA LYS A 252 3.04 20.01 2.24
C LYS A 252 3.28 19.11 3.46
N CYS A 253 3.22 17.80 3.23
CA CYS A 253 3.58 16.82 4.25
C CYS A 253 5.03 17.05 4.70
N TRP A 254 5.27 17.09 6.00
CA TRP A 254 6.63 17.27 6.53
C TRP A 254 7.54 16.07 6.28
N HIS A 255 6.96 14.89 6.03
CA HIS A 255 7.70 13.65 5.83
C HIS A 255 8.00 13.38 4.36
N CYS A 256 6.97 13.39 3.50
CA CYS A 256 7.10 13.02 2.08
C CYS A 256 6.91 14.19 1.10
N HIS A 257 6.72 15.42 1.60
CA HIS A 257 6.48 16.63 0.80
C HIS A 257 5.25 16.63 -0.13
N THR A 258 4.40 15.59 -0.06
CA THR A 258 3.12 15.55 -0.77
C THR A 258 2.29 16.79 -0.45
N PRO A 259 1.73 17.51 -1.44
CA PRO A 259 0.87 18.65 -1.19
C PRO A 259 -0.36 18.25 -0.38
N LEU A 260 -0.74 19.07 0.60
CA LEU A 260 -1.86 18.85 1.51
C LEU A 260 -2.72 20.12 1.63
N HIS A 261 -4.00 19.95 1.96
CA HIS A 261 -4.87 21.04 2.37
C HIS A 261 -4.81 21.23 3.89
N GLU A 262 -5.02 22.46 4.38
CA GLU A 262 -4.86 22.83 5.81
C GLU A 262 -5.66 21.97 6.79
N THR A 263 -6.77 21.38 6.35
CA THR A 263 -7.68 20.62 7.19
C THR A 263 -7.37 19.12 7.26
N THR A 264 -6.30 18.63 6.61
CA THR A 264 -6.03 17.20 6.57
C THR A 264 -5.41 16.74 7.91
N PRO A 265 -6.03 15.79 8.65
CA PRO A 265 -5.52 15.33 9.94
C PRO A 265 -4.31 14.40 9.83
N GLN A 266 -4.09 13.78 8.66
CA GLN A 266 -2.99 12.85 8.37
C GLN A 266 -2.64 12.91 6.88
N CYS A 267 -1.39 12.63 6.52
CA CYS A 267 -0.99 12.57 5.11
C CYS A 267 -1.67 11.39 4.42
N GLY A 268 -2.43 11.63 3.36
CA GLY A 268 -3.08 10.56 2.59
C GLY A 268 -2.11 9.66 1.83
N TYR A 269 -0.84 10.06 1.70
CA TYR A 269 0.20 9.30 1.01
C TYR A 269 1.04 8.44 1.97
N CYS A 270 1.63 9.06 3.01
CA CYS A 270 2.54 8.36 3.93
C CYS A 270 1.98 8.16 5.35
N GLY A 271 0.71 8.52 5.60
CA GLY A 271 0.09 8.39 6.92
C GLY A 271 0.61 9.33 8.02
N ALA A 272 1.67 10.10 7.76
CA ALA A 272 2.26 10.99 8.76
C ALA A 272 1.21 11.96 9.35
N ILE A 273 1.26 12.20 10.66
CA ILE A 273 0.38 13.14 11.38
C ILE A 273 1.10 14.50 11.52
N PRO A 274 0.42 15.66 11.50
CA PRO A 274 1.08 16.95 11.66
C PRO A 274 1.74 17.07 13.03
N LYS A 275 2.94 17.65 13.07
CA LYS A 275 3.67 17.84 14.34
C LYS A 275 2.91 18.83 15.22
N LYS A 276 2.70 18.48 16.51
CA LYS A 276 1.89 19.27 17.49
C LYS A 276 2.24 20.77 17.56
N LYS A 277 3.48 21.16 17.26
CA LYS A 277 3.94 22.57 17.35
C LYS A 277 4.04 23.30 16.02
N THR A 278 4.32 22.60 14.92
CA THR A 278 4.63 23.24 13.62
C THR A 278 3.56 23.00 12.57
N GLY A 279 2.63 22.06 12.78
CA GLY A 279 1.66 21.68 11.77
C GLY A 279 2.33 21.07 10.53
N TRP A 280 1.72 21.29 9.37
CA TRP A 280 2.26 20.96 8.05
C TRP A 280 3.30 21.99 7.57
N LEU A 281 4.15 21.62 6.61
CA LEU A 281 5.07 22.58 5.99
C LEU A 281 4.26 23.57 5.15
N LYS A 282 4.46 24.88 5.31
CA LYS A 282 3.79 25.86 4.44
C LYS A 282 4.31 25.71 3.01
N ALA A 283 3.42 25.74 2.03
CA ALA A 283 3.84 25.87 0.65
C ALA A 283 4.42 27.28 0.49
N THR A 284 5.73 27.41 0.31
CA THR A 284 6.33 28.66 -0.17
C THR A 284 5.86 28.85 -1.60
N GLY A 285 4.99 29.83 -1.81
CA GLY A 285 4.64 30.33 -3.14
C GLY A 285 5.81 31.06 -3.78
#